data_AF-A0A2H1V619-F1
#
_entry.id   AF-A0A2H1V619-F1
#
_cell.length_a   1.000
_cell.length_b   1.000
_cell.length_c   1.000
_cell.angle_alpha   90.00
_cell.angle_beta   90.00
_cell.angle_gamma   90.00
#
_symmetry.space_group_name_H-M   'P 1'
#
loop_
_entity.id
_entity.type
_entity.pdbx_description
1 polymer ?
#
loop_
_entity_poly.entity_id
_entity_poly.type
_entity_poly.pdbx_seq_one_letter_code
_entity_poly.pdbx_strand_id
1 'polypeptide(L)'
;MGRKIPAKKHRGVKDPLVQQARRLEGLKGKINAPPKDPDEQPVPKSLTRLFAFQEKKTEKNITKKNKINNQIKNNKASGASPNPVSRLRKLPGESGREFSLRINSAVKALHNPVEDLHYPRDFEAEDEKGLQMSEYRERRARKRRKAALASRGAPSPAAEPRLSRTQKLALKKKAKKSKAIQFSQ
;
A
#
# COMPACT_ATOMS: atom_id res chain seq x y z
N MET A 1 18.70 -55.61 -10.98
CA MET A 1 18.00 -55.83 -9.69
C MET A 1 18.34 -54.67 -8.76
N GLY A 2 17.49 -53.63 -8.70
CA GLY A 2 17.79 -52.41 -7.95
C GLY A 2 17.73 -52.61 -6.43
N ARG A 3 18.68 -52.03 -5.68
CA ARG A 3 18.66 -52.00 -4.21
C ARG A 3 17.51 -51.12 -3.73
N LYS A 4 16.55 -51.68 -2.97
CA LYS A 4 15.49 -50.91 -2.29
C LYS A 4 16.10 -50.01 -1.23
N ILE A 5 15.88 -48.70 -1.34
CA ILE A 5 16.23 -47.73 -0.30
C ILE A 5 15.18 -47.85 0.81
N PRO A 6 15.56 -48.08 2.07
CA PRO A 6 14.61 -48.18 3.17
C PRO A 6 13.92 -46.83 3.38
N ALA A 7 12.59 -46.85 3.45
CA ALA A 7 11.80 -45.65 3.72
C ALA A 7 12.06 -45.12 5.14
N LYS A 8 12.23 -43.79 5.26
CA LYS A 8 12.35 -43.10 6.55
C LYS A 8 11.05 -43.28 7.33
N LYS A 9 11.06 -44.10 8.38
CA LYS A 9 9.93 -44.18 9.31
C LYS A 9 9.77 -42.81 9.98
N HIS A 10 8.62 -42.17 9.83
CA HIS A 10 8.27 -41.01 10.64
C HIS A 10 8.16 -41.49 12.08
N ARG A 11 9.13 -41.12 12.92
CA ARG A 11 8.98 -41.27 14.36
C ARG A 11 7.86 -40.30 14.73
N GLY A 12 6.68 -40.82 15.04
CA GLY A 12 5.58 -40.03 15.60
C GLY A 12 6.01 -39.35 16.90
N VAL A 13 5.09 -38.60 17.50
CA VAL A 13 5.29 -38.08 18.86
C VAL A 13 5.58 -39.26 19.77
N LYS A 14 6.77 -39.27 20.39
CA LYS A 14 7.30 -40.43 21.13
C LYS A 14 6.38 -40.89 22.26
N ASP A 15 5.70 -39.95 22.94
CA ASP A 15 4.57 -40.17 23.87
C ASP A 15 3.91 -38.80 24.15
N PRO A 16 2.59 -38.64 24.03
CA PRO A 16 1.93 -37.34 24.18
C PRO A 16 2.04 -36.79 25.62
N LEU A 17 1.91 -37.65 26.63
CA LEU A 17 2.00 -37.28 28.04
C LEU A 17 3.41 -36.81 28.42
N VAL A 18 4.44 -37.52 27.94
CA VAL A 18 5.84 -37.15 28.17
C VAL A 18 6.17 -35.83 27.46
N GLN A 19 5.64 -35.60 26.26
CA GLN A 19 5.83 -34.34 25.55
C GLN A 19 5.13 -33.17 26.27
N GLN A 20 3.93 -33.39 26.79
CA GLN A 20 3.20 -32.39 27.57
C GLN A 20 3.94 -32.07 28.88
N ALA A 21 4.41 -33.08 29.62
CA ALA A 21 5.18 -32.90 30.85
C ALA A 21 6.45 -32.06 30.59
N ARG A 22 7.24 -32.40 29.56
CA ARG A 22 8.42 -31.63 29.16
C ARG A 22 8.09 -30.18 28.78
N ARG A 23 6.96 -29.97 28.10
CA ARG A 23 6.49 -28.64 27.74
C ARG A 23 6.11 -27.82 28.97
N LEU A 24 5.36 -28.42 29.91
CA LEU A 24 4.94 -27.76 31.15
C LEU A 24 6.14 -27.44 32.04
N GLU A 25 7.09 -28.35 32.17
CA GLU A 25 8.35 -28.13 32.89
C GLU A 25 9.15 -26.96 32.30
N GLY A 26 9.26 -26.89 30.97
CA GLY A 26 9.94 -25.79 30.29
C GLY A 26 9.22 -24.44 30.33
N LEU A 27 7.92 -24.42 30.64
CA LEU A 27 7.10 -23.21 30.76
C LEU A 27 6.99 -22.70 32.21
N LYS A 28 7.14 -23.58 33.21
CA LYS A 28 6.93 -23.28 34.64
C LYS A 28 7.72 -22.07 35.15
N GLY A 29 8.89 -21.77 34.56
CA GLY A 29 9.74 -20.63 34.92
C GLY A 29 9.80 -19.49 33.91
N LYS A 30 8.95 -19.45 32.87
CA LYS A 30 9.07 -18.47 31.75
C LYS A 30 7.89 -17.52 31.59
N ILE A 31 6.72 -17.86 32.13
CA ILE A 31 5.49 -17.11 31.85
C ILE A 31 5.48 -15.77 32.60
N ASN A 32 6.06 -15.72 33.81
CA ASN A 32 6.06 -14.54 34.69
C ASN A 32 7.44 -14.25 35.33
N ALA A 33 8.53 -14.74 34.74
CA ALA A 33 9.86 -14.38 35.24
C ALA A 33 10.14 -12.90 34.92
N PRO A 34 10.77 -12.14 35.83
CA PRO A 34 11.24 -10.80 35.49
C PRO A 34 12.18 -10.87 34.28
N PRO A 35 12.24 -9.81 33.45
CA PRO A 35 13.26 -9.71 32.40
C PRO A 35 14.64 -10.03 32.97
N LYS A 36 15.42 -10.84 32.24
CA LYS A 36 16.74 -11.31 32.70
C LYS A 36 17.69 -10.14 32.97
N ASP A 37 17.57 -9.10 32.16
CA ASP A 37 18.31 -7.85 32.27
C ASP A 37 17.30 -6.69 32.33
N PRO A 38 17.35 -5.82 33.36
CA PRO A 38 16.36 -4.75 33.54
C PRO A 38 16.52 -3.61 32.53
N ASP A 39 17.73 -3.42 31.98
CA ASP A 39 18.06 -2.35 31.03
C ASP A 39 17.92 -2.79 29.57
N GLU A 40 17.86 -4.10 29.30
CA GLU A 40 17.74 -4.62 27.95
C GLU A 40 16.28 -4.95 27.63
N GLN A 41 15.69 -4.19 26.70
CA GLN A 41 14.36 -4.49 26.19
C GLN A 41 14.47 -5.48 25.02
N PRO A 42 13.84 -6.68 25.11
CA PRO A 42 13.93 -7.65 24.04
C PRO A 42 13.24 -7.14 22.78
N VAL A 43 14.01 -6.96 21.71
CA VAL A 43 13.48 -6.58 20.40
C VAL A 43 12.65 -7.73 19.81
N PRO A 44 11.45 -7.45 19.26
CA PRO A 44 10.62 -8.46 18.60
C PRO A 44 11.36 -9.22 17.49
N LYS A 45 11.22 -10.55 17.47
CA LYS A 45 11.89 -11.44 16.48
C LYS A 45 11.57 -11.08 15.03
N SER A 46 10.41 -10.49 14.76
CA SER A 46 10.03 -9.99 13.44
C SER A 46 10.98 -8.90 12.95
N LEU A 47 11.36 -7.95 13.82
CA LEU A 47 12.31 -6.89 13.50
C LEU A 47 13.73 -7.45 13.35
N THR A 48 14.18 -8.31 14.25
CA THR A 48 15.51 -8.95 14.15
C THR A 48 15.69 -9.70 12.82
N ARG A 49 14.63 -10.34 12.31
CA ARG A 49 14.67 -11.04 11.01
C ARG A 49 14.91 -10.12 9.82
N LEU A 50 14.48 -8.86 9.88
CA LEU A 50 14.72 -7.89 8.80
C LEU A 50 16.20 -7.48 8.74
N PHE A 51 16.83 -7.31 9.92
CA PHE A 51 18.23 -6.90 10.02
C PHE A 51 19.23 -8.06 9.88
N ALA A 52 18.81 -9.31 10.16
CA ALA A 52 19.65 -10.50 10.06
C ALA A 52 20.28 -10.75 8.67
N PHE A 53 19.78 -10.10 7.62
CA PHE A 53 20.35 -10.19 6.27
C PHE A 53 21.49 -9.18 6.02
N GLN A 54 21.59 -8.13 6.83
CA GLN A 54 22.64 -7.12 6.72
C GLN A 54 23.95 -7.65 7.32
N GLU A 55 23.88 -8.30 8.47
CA GLU A 55 25.05 -8.89 9.17
C GLU A 55 25.67 -10.08 8.41
N LYS A 56 24.86 -10.90 7.74
CA LYS A 56 25.37 -12.05 6.97
C LYS A 56 26.21 -11.67 5.74
N LYS A 57 26.18 -10.39 5.31
CA LYS A 57 26.99 -9.90 4.18
C LYS A 57 28.43 -9.57 4.59
N THR A 58 28.68 -9.27 5.85
CA THR A 58 30.02 -8.93 6.36
C THR A 58 30.81 -10.19 6.74
N GLU A 59 30.14 -11.22 7.25
CA GLU A 59 30.81 -12.44 7.75
C GLU A 59 31.24 -13.44 6.66
N LYS A 60 30.58 -13.45 5.50
CA LYS A 60 30.90 -14.40 4.41
C LYS A 60 32.21 -14.11 3.66
N ASN A 61 32.93 -13.05 4.00
CA ASN A 61 34.16 -12.65 3.32
C ASN A 61 35.46 -13.10 4.03
N ILE A 62 35.39 -13.79 5.16
CA ILE A 62 36.57 -14.05 6.00
C ILE A 62 37.24 -15.42 5.73
N THR A 63 36.62 -16.35 5.00
CA THR A 63 37.26 -17.63 4.67
C THR A 63 37.75 -17.68 3.23
N LYS A 64 38.87 -17.00 2.96
CA LYS A 64 39.75 -17.30 1.81
C LYS A 64 41.18 -17.50 2.27
N LYS A 65 41.59 -18.75 2.42
CA LYS A 65 42.96 -19.18 2.12
C LYS A 65 42.85 -20.34 1.16
N ASN A 66 43.08 -20.07 -0.12
CA ASN A 66 43.86 -20.94 -1.00
C ASN A 66 44.36 -20.10 -2.18
N LYS A 67 45.68 -20.11 -2.33
CA LYS A 67 46.46 -19.53 -3.42
C LYS A 67 45.92 -20.02 -4.77
N ILE A 68 45.92 -19.15 -5.78
CA ILE A 68 46.43 -19.39 -7.14
C ILE A 68 46.50 -18.04 -7.88
N ASN A 69 47.75 -17.67 -8.18
CA ASN A 69 48.32 -16.89 -9.28
C ASN A 69 47.65 -15.62 -9.84
N ASN A 70 48.47 -14.56 -9.80
CA ASN A 70 48.60 -13.43 -10.72
C ASN A 70 47.93 -13.61 -12.08
N GLN A 71 46.81 -12.93 -12.30
CA GLN A 71 46.56 -12.20 -13.56
C GLN A 71 45.84 -10.89 -13.24
N ILE A 72 46.63 -9.81 -13.20
CA ILE A 72 46.13 -8.46 -13.43
C ILE A 72 45.72 -8.42 -14.90
N LYS A 73 44.42 -8.33 -15.20
CA LYS A 73 43.84 -7.46 -16.25
C LYS A 73 42.33 -7.64 -16.34
N ASN A 74 41.67 -6.49 -16.28
CA ASN A 74 40.33 -6.18 -16.78
C ASN A 74 39.15 -6.61 -15.90
N ASN A 75 38.62 -5.59 -15.22
CA ASN A 75 37.23 -5.43 -14.82
C ASN A 75 36.27 -5.97 -15.90
N LYS A 76 35.88 -7.24 -15.77
CA LYS A 76 34.63 -7.75 -16.31
C LYS A 76 33.96 -8.51 -15.18
N ALA A 77 33.09 -7.81 -14.46
CA ALA A 77 32.14 -8.44 -13.58
C ALA A 77 31.38 -9.50 -14.41
N SER A 78 31.55 -10.73 -13.95
CA SER A 78 31.03 -11.96 -14.50
C SER A 78 29.50 -11.96 -14.55
N GLY A 79 28.94 -12.31 -15.70
CA GLY A 79 27.66 -13.04 -15.81
C GLY A 79 26.35 -12.28 -15.63
N ALA A 80 26.35 -11.00 -15.23
CA ALA A 80 25.13 -10.19 -15.19
C ALA A 80 24.98 -9.42 -16.52
N SER A 81 23.81 -9.49 -17.15
CA SER A 81 23.50 -8.63 -18.28
C SER A 81 23.78 -7.16 -17.90
N PRO A 82 24.42 -6.39 -18.78
CA PRO A 82 24.83 -5.03 -18.46
C PRO A 82 23.60 -4.19 -18.14
N ASN A 83 23.53 -3.66 -16.91
CA ASN A 83 22.43 -2.83 -16.45
C ASN A 83 22.21 -1.66 -17.45
N PRO A 84 21.03 -1.53 -18.09
CA PRO A 84 20.80 -0.50 -19.11
C PRO A 84 20.98 0.92 -18.57
N VAL A 85 20.76 1.15 -17.27
CA VAL A 85 20.96 2.45 -16.62
C VAL A 85 22.43 2.87 -16.65
N SER A 86 23.38 1.92 -16.51
CA SER A 86 24.81 2.21 -16.49
C SER A 86 25.37 2.72 -17.82
N ARG A 87 24.62 2.54 -18.91
CA ARG A 87 24.98 2.97 -20.26
C ARG A 87 24.43 4.36 -20.63
N LEU A 88 23.52 4.91 -19.83
CA LEU A 88 22.90 6.20 -20.11
C LEU A 88 23.93 7.32 -19.94
N ARG A 89 24.18 8.05 -21.03
CA ARG A 89 24.96 9.30 -21.04
C ARG A 89 24.05 10.46 -21.38
N LYS A 90 24.32 11.63 -20.78
CA LYS A 90 23.61 12.88 -21.10
C LYS A 90 23.76 13.20 -22.59
N LEU A 91 22.64 13.43 -23.26
CA LEU A 91 22.64 13.78 -24.68
C LEU A 91 23.02 15.26 -24.88
N PRO A 92 23.62 15.63 -26.03
CA PRO A 92 23.87 17.03 -26.35
C PRO A 92 22.52 17.77 -26.45
N GLY A 93 22.34 18.83 -25.67
CA GLY A 93 21.10 19.62 -25.61
C GLY A 93 20.08 19.16 -24.56
N GLU A 94 20.31 18.04 -23.87
CA GLU A 94 19.43 17.58 -22.78
C GLU A 94 19.64 18.42 -21.51
N SER A 95 18.55 18.83 -20.86
CA SER A 95 18.62 19.45 -19.54
C SER A 95 18.96 18.40 -18.45
N GLY A 96 19.56 18.83 -17.34
CA GLY A 96 19.88 17.90 -16.23
C GLY A 96 18.63 17.19 -15.67
N ARG A 97 17.47 17.86 -15.74
CA ARG A 97 16.17 17.31 -15.33
C ARG A 97 15.71 16.20 -16.27
N GLU A 98 15.79 16.39 -17.58
CA GLU A 98 15.43 15.38 -18.58
C GLU A 98 16.30 14.14 -18.46
N PHE A 99 17.61 14.32 -18.24
CA PHE A 99 18.52 13.20 -18.00
C PHE A 99 18.14 12.39 -16.76
N SER A 100 17.79 13.08 -15.67
CA SER A 100 17.32 12.43 -14.44
C SER A 100 16.01 11.67 -14.63
N LEU A 101 15.07 12.23 -15.42
CA LEU A 101 13.83 11.54 -15.77
C LEU A 101 14.08 10.26 -16.58
N ARG A 102 15.04 10.29 -17.50
CA ARG A 102 15.45 9.13 -18.31
C ARG A 102 16.13 8.03 -17.49
N ILE A 103 16.93 8.42 -16.50
CA ILE A 103 17.47 7.46 -15.51
C ILE A 103 16.33 6.81 -14.74
N ASN A 104 15.41 7.62 -14.21
CA ASN A 104 14.29 7.12 -13.40
C ASN A 104 13.35 6.21 -14.21
N SER A 105 13.09 6.52 -15.48
CA SER A 105 12.28 5.66 -16.35
C SER A 105 12.98 4.32 -16.62
N ALA A 106 14.29 4.33 -16.90
CA ALA A 106 15.07 3.11 -17.10
C ALA A 106 15.14 2.25 -15.83
N VAL A 107 15.29 2.86 -14.65
CA VAL A 107 15.25 2.18 -13.35
C VAL A 107 13.86 1.55 -13.11
N LYS A 108 12.78 2.28 -13.40
CA LYS A 108 11.41 1.74 -13.29
C LYS A 108 11.17 0.56 -14.21
N ALA A 109 11.64 0.62 -15.46
CA ALA A 109 11.52 -0.48 -16.41
C ALA A 109 12.24 -1.76 -15.95
N LEU A 110 13.36 -1.62 -15.22
CA LEU A 110 14.07 -2.76 -14.63
C LEU A 110 13.37 -3.38 -13.43
N HIS A 111 12.76 -2.55 -12.58
CA HIS A 111 12.10 -3.01 -11.36
C HIS A 111 10.67 -3.50 -11.60
N ASN A 112 10.01 -3.02 -12.66
CA ASN A 112 8.65 -3.41 -13.05
C ASN A 112 8.66 -4.03 -14.46
N PRO A 113 9.33 -5.17 -14.71
CA PRO A 113 9.41 -5.74 -16.05
C PRO A 113 8.07 -6.28 -16.57
N VAL A 114 7.07 -6.47 -15.69
CA VAL A 114 5.75 -7.01 -16.02
C VAL A 114 4.72 -6.44 -15.04
N GLU A 115 4.31 -5.18 -15.24
CA GLU A 115 2.99 -4.70 -14.78
C GLU A 115 2.01 -4.58 -15.95
N ASP A 116 2.22 -5.34 -17.04
CA ASP A 116 1.08 -5.90 -17.76
C ASP A 116 0.57 -7.06 -16.92
N LEU A 117 -0.02 -6.72 -15.78
CA LEU A 117 -0.95 -7.59 -15.12
C LEU A 117 -1.98 -7.94 -16.19
N HIS A 118 -2.04 -9.23 -16.54
CA HIS A 118 -3.17 -9.91 -17.16
C HIS A 118 -4.42 -9.75 -16.28
N TYR A 119 -4.82 -8.52 -15.97
CA TYR A 119 -6.20 -8.25 -15.65
C TYR A 119 -6.92 -8.33 -16.99
N PRO A 120 -7.86 -9.28 -17.15
CA PRO A 120 -8.88 -9.12 -18.17
C PRO A 120 -9.40 -7.70 -18.01
N ARG A 121 -9.41 -6.94 -19.11
CA ARG A 121 -9.96 -5.59 -19.14
C ARG A 121 -11.49 -5.70 -19.15
N ASP A 122 -12.01 -6.43 -18.18
CA ASP A 122 -13.41 -6.75 -18.00
C ASP A 122 -13.82 -6.06 -16.72
N PHE A 123 -14.23 -4.81 -16.88
CA PHE A 123 -15.62 -4.40 -16.76
C PHE A 123 -15.63 -2.90 -16.49
N GLU A 124 -16.40 -2.18 -17.29
CA GLU A 124 -17.09 -0.96 -16.88
C GLU A 124 -18.02 -1.29 -15.70
N ALA A 125 -17.46 -1.77 -14.58
CA ALA A 125 -18.13 -1.65 -13.31
C ALA A 125 -18.14 -0.15 -13.07
N GLU A 126 -19.31 0.46 -13.26
CA GLU A 126 -19.57 1.84 -12.82
C GLU A 126 -18.85 2.03 -11.49
N ASP A 127 -17.78 2.84 -11.48
CA ASP A 127 -16.97 3.06 -10.29
C ASP A 127 -17.83 3.88 -9.33
N GLU A 128 -18.77 3.21 -8.66
CA GLU A 128 -19.76 3.82 -7.75
C GLU A 128 -19.04 4.66 -6.71
N LYS A 129 -17.84 4.21 -6.31
CA LYS A 129 -16.96 4.92 -5.38
C LYS A 129 -16.35 6.17 -6.02
N GLY A 130 -15.92 6.09 -7.28
CA GLY A 130 -15.49 7.23 -8.08
C GLY A 130 -16.59 8.27 -8.30
N LEU A 131 -17.83 7.84 -8.58
CA LEU A 131 -19.01 8.68 -8.71
C LEU A 131 -19.35 9.37 -7.38
N GLN A 132 -19.38 8.64 -6.26
CA GLN A 132 -19.59 9.22 -4.93
C GLN A 132 -18.52 10.27 -4.58
N MET A 133 -17.26 10.00 -4.94
CA MET A 133 -16.16 10.95 -4.71
C MET A 133 -16.24 12.18 -5.62
N SER A 134 -16.72 12.04 -6.86
CA SER A 134 -16.91 13.15 -7.79
C SER A 134 -18.06 14.05 -7.34
N GLU A 135 -19.19 13.48 -6.91
CA GLU A 135 -20.32 14.20 -6.31
C GLU A 135 -19.90 14.95 -5.05
N TYR A 136 -19.10 14.32 -4.18
CA TYR A 136 -18.61 14.96 -2.97
C TYR A 136 -17.68 16.15 -3.27
N ARG A 137 -16.80 16.02 -4.28
CA ARG A 137 -15.97 17.12 -4.79
C ARG A 137 -16.82 18.24 -5.36
N GLU A 138 -17.84 17.93 -6.15
CA GLU A 138 -18.74 18.92 -6.74
C GLU A 138 -19.54 19.66 -5.67
N ARG A 139 -20.03 18.95 -4.65
CA ARG A 139 -20.74 19.53 -3.50
C ARG A 139 -19.84 20.52 -2.73
N ARG A 140 -18.57 20.18 -2.51
CA ARG A 140 -17.59 21.11 -1.91
C ARG A 140 -17.34 22.32 -2.81
N ALA A 141 -17.22 22.13 -4.12
CA ALA A 141 -17.04 23.22 -5.07
C ALA A 141 -18.23 24.19 -5.08
N ARG A 142 -19.47 23.67 -5.07
CA ARG A 142 -20.70 24.49 -4.96
C ARG A 142 -20.74 25.30 -3.67
N LYS A 143 -20.37 24.70 -2.53
CA LYS A 143 -20.27 25.43 -1.24
C LYS A 143 -19.24 26.56 -1.30
N ARG A 144 -18.06 26.30 -1.88
CA ARG A 144 -17.01 27.31 -2.05
C ARG A 144 -17.46 28.45 -2.97
N ARG A 145 -18.09 28.13 -4.10
CA ARG A 145 -18.65 29.14 -5.03
C ARG A 145 -19.73 29.99 -4.35
N LYS A 146 -20.64 29.37 -3.60
CA LYS A 146 -21.70 30.08 -2.87
C LYS A 146 -21.13 30.99 -1.77
N ALA A 147 -20.13 30.51 -1.03
CA ALA A 147 -19.45 31.32 -0.02
C ALA A 147 -18.72 32.51 -0.68
N ALA A 148 -18.06 32.30 -1.82
CA ALA A 148 -17.42 33.35 -2.59
C ALA A 148 -18.44 34.38 -3.12
N LEU A 149 -19.58 33.94 -3.67
CA LEU A 149 -20.67 34.82 -4.12
C LEU A 149 -21.28 35.62 -2.96
N ALA A 150 -21.49 34.98 -1.80
CA ALA A 150 -21.98 35.64 -0.59
C ALA A 150 -20.98 36.68 -0.06
N SER A 151 -19.67 36.38 -0.06
CA SER A 151 -18.63 37.33 0.34
C SER A 151 -18.49 38.51 -0.62
N ARG A 152 -18.91 38.34 -1.89
CA ARG A 152 -18.87 39.37 -2.93
C ARG A 152 -20.19 40.14 -3.09
N GLY A 153 -21.18 39.89 -2.24
CA GLY A 153 -22.49 40.57 -2.30
C GLY A 153 -23.28 40.33 -3.59
N ALA A 154 -22.92 39.34 -4.40
CA ALA A 154 -23.52 39.13 -5.72
C ALA A 154 -24.84 38.34 -5.62
N PRO A 155 -25.96 38.84 -6.18
CA PRO A 155 -27.22 38.09 -6.21
C PRO A 155 -27.07 36.86 -7.12
N SER A 156 -27.53 35.71 -6.62
CA SER A 156 -27.55 34.43 -7.33
C SER A 156 -28.38 34.53 -8.63
N PRO A 157 -27.83 34.22 -9.81
CA PRO A 157 -28.50 34.45 -11.11
C PRO A 157 -29.65 33.49 -11.45
N ALA A 158 -30.07 32.61 -10.53
CA ALA A 158 -31.14 31.62 -10.75
C ALA A 158 -32.17 31.55 -9.60
N ALA A 159 -32.32 32.62 -8.82
CA ALA A 159 -33.31 32.64 -7.74
C ALA A 159 -34.63 33.19 -8.28
N GLU A 160 -35.55 32.31 -8.66
CA GLU A 160 -36.98 32.65 -8.72
C GLU A 160 -37.37 33.38 -7.43
N PRO A 161 -38.24 34.42 -7.49
CA PRO A 161 -38.60 35.21 -6.34
C PRO A 161 -39.20 34.31 -5.26
N ARG A 162 -38.43 34.04 -4.21
CA ARG A 162 -38.85 33.17 -3.11
C ARG A 162 -39.97 33.86 -2.37
N LEU A 163 -41.18 33.30 -2.47
CA LEU A 163 -42.33 33.78 -1.71
C LEU A 163 -41.98 33.88 -0.23
N SER A 164 -42.33 35.02 0.38
CA SER A 164 -42.11 35.25 1.81
C SER A 164 -42.89 34.24 2.66
N ARG A 165 -42.49 34.06 3.93
CA ARG A 165 -43.19 33.15 4.85
C ARG A 165 -44.69 33.46 4.96
N THR A 166 -45.05 34.74 4.92
CA THR A 166 -46.43 35.21 4.98
C THR A 166 -47.20 34.84 3.71
N GLN A 167 -46.59 35.00 2.52
CA GLN A 167 -47.19 34.59 1.24
C GLN A 167 -47.43 33.07 1.18
N LYS A 168 -46.47 32.26 1.65
CA LYS A 168 -46.62 30.79 1.73
C LYS A 168 -47.78 30.37 2.65
N LEU A 169 -47.92 31.03 3.80
CA LEU A 169 -49.01 30.76 4.73
C LEU A 169 -50.37 31.15 4.14
N ALA A 170 -50.45 32.26 3.41
CA ALA A 170 -51.66 32.67 2.71
C ALA A 170 -52.10 31.66 1.65
N LEU A 171 -51.18 31.18 0.80
CA LEU A 171 -51.46 30.15 -0.19
C LEU A 171 -51.92 28.83 0.46
N LYS A 172 -51.29 28.42 1.56
CA LYS A 172 -51.69 27.22 2.31
C LYS A 172 -53.10 27.36 2.91
N LYS A 173 -53.45 28.53 3.44
CA LYS A 173 -54.80 28.80 3.94
C LYS A 173 -55.85 28.79 2.81
N LYS A 174 -55.54 29.40 1.66
CA LYS A 174 -56.42 29.36 0.47
C LYS A 174 -56.65 27.94 -0.03
N ALA A 175 -55.59 27.14 -0.15
CA ALA A 175 -55.69 25.74 -0.57
C ALA A 175 -56.47 24.85 0.41
N LYS A 176 -56.39 25.12 1.72
CA LYS A 176 -57.22 24.41 2.70
C LYS A 176 -58.70 24.78 2.58
N LYS A 177 -59.01 26.06 2.36
CA LYS A 177 -60.39 26.53 2.15
C LYS A 177 -61.00 25.93 0.88
N SER A 178 -60.27 25.92 -0.24
CA SER A 178 -60.77 25.32 -1.49
C SER A 178 -61.00 23.82 -1.36
N LYS A 179 -60.11 23.08 -0.68
CA LYS A 179 -60.30 21.65 -0.40
C LYS A 179 -61.51 21.38 0.49
N ALA A 180 -61.75 22.21 1.50
CA ALA A 180 -62.92 22.06 2.36
C ALA A 180 -64.23 22.27 1.60
N ILE A 181 -64.28 23.26 0.70
CA ILE A 181 -65.44 23.53 -0.16
C ILE A 181 -65.68 22.40 -1.16
N GLN A 182 -64.62 21.83 -1.74
CA GLN A 182 -64.70 20.67 -2.64
C GLN A 182 -65.13 19.37 -1.93
N PHE A 183 -64.90 19.26 -0.62
CA PHE A 183 -65.29 18.08 0.16
C PHE A 183 -66.73 18.19 0.72
N SER A 184 -67.33 19.38 0.68
CA SER A 184 -68.70 19.65 1.13
C SER A 184 -69.73 19.69 -0.01
N GLN A 185 -69.33 19.37 -1.25
CA GLN A 185 -70.20 19.17 -2.42
C GLN A 185 -70.18 17.69 -2.79
#